data_AF-A0A2G5CMX9-F1
#
_entry.id   AF-A0A2G5CMX9-F1
#
_cell.length_a   1.000
_cell.length_b   1.000
_cell.length_c   1.000
_cell.angle_alpha   90.00
_cell.angle_beta   90.00
_cell.angle_gamma   90.00
#
_symmetry.space_group_name_H-M   'P 1'
#
loop_
_entity.id
_entity.type
_entity.pdbx_description
1 polymer ?
#
loop_
_entity_poly.entity_id
_entity_poly.type
_entity_poly.pdbx_seq_one_letter_code
_entity_poly.pdbx_strand_id
1 'polypeptide(L)'
;MLQRLAVKSRGKSNSNISLSPNKSFSSSNIKHLKQLHAKLIRNGGMEDILTVGKLIADVAISNPLNLNYARSIFSKLTYSPNIFMWNSMIRGYAHSSTPKEAILLYCQMLQNGFSPNNYTFPFVFKACNQLMDLNLGLCVHGTIIKFGFEDCDMFIQTSLVNFYASCGSIQTARLLFDTCPKRDVTSWNALIKGYVRSGRYMDVIRVFRVMQDRVDIKVDEITMVGVVLACSQLGALEMGRWVHAYIEKNRMELSMNLGTALVDMYARCGSIDLAVNLFKKMREKDVRTWSAMIGGLAVHGLAKEALGFVADMQKDGIDPDSVMFTYILCACSHAGMVTEGLHFLDKMKELYNVEPTIEHYGCIVDLLGRAGRLDEALNLINRIPMKPDVVVWGSLLVACRAHKNVEMGEMVAKEMLKLDPNHCGAHVSLSNAYASAGRWSQVDQVRNSMKDQGIKKPPGSSLIELNGVVYEFIAGDRSHPQTEKINLMLDEIARLLSIEGHVPTIKGISFDINEEEKEQALSQHSEKLAIAFGLINTKPGVPIRIVKNLRVCEDCHSAMKLISKIFHRLIIIRDRSRFHHFKDGSCSCKDYW
;
A
#
# COMPACT_ATOMS: atom_id res chain seq x y z
N MET A 1 -28.95 71.71 -49.56
CA MET A 1 -28.99 70.45 -50.36
C MET A 1 -28.62 69.30 -49.41
N LEU A 2 -29.58 68.89 -48.57
CA LEU A 2 -30.33 67.61 -48.63
C LEU A 2 -29.51 66.42 -48.11
N GLN A 3 -29.63 66.01 -46.84
CA GLN A 3 -30.66 65.17 -46.18
C GLN A 3 -30.69 63.67 -46.58
N ARG A 4 -30.62 62.83 -45.53
CA ARG A 4 -31.30 61.51 -45.30
C ARG A 4 -30.96 60.37 -46.28
N LEU A 5 -30.54 59.20 -45.80
CA LEU A 5 -31.45 58.18 -45.27
C LEU A 5 -30.77 57.27 -44.23
N ALA A 6 -31.40 57.18 -43.06
CA ALA A 6 -31.16 56.17 -42.04
C ALA A 6 -32.14 55.01 -42.24
N VAL A 7 -31.65 53.76 -42.18
CA VAL A 7 -32.46 52.59 -41.83
C VAL A 7 -31.76 51.87 -40.69
N LYS A 8 -32.46 51.80 -39.56
CA LYS A 8 -32.07 51.09 -38.33
C LYS A 8 -32.04 49.58 -38.59
N SER A 9 -31.00 48.89 -38.12
CA SER A 9 -31.14 47.54 -37.59
C SER A 9 -30.53 47.48 -36.18
N ARG A 10 -31.41 47.24 -35.20
CA ARG A 10 -31.05 46.91 -33.82
C ARG A 10 -30.57 45.46 -33.81
N GLY A 11 -29.31 45.22 -33.46
CA GLY A 11 -28.77 43.90 -33.13
C GLY A 11 -27.98 44.00 -31.84
N LYS A 12 -28.43 43.26 -30.82
CA LYS A 12 -28.04 43.37 -29.41
C LYS A 12 -26.61 42.87 -29.16
N SER A 13 -26.02 43.46 -28.13
CA SER A 13 -24.80 43.07 -27.42
C SER A 13 -24.64 41.55 -27.24
N ASN A 14 -23.52 41.00 -27.71
CA ASN A 14 -23.01 39.70 -27.30
C ASN A 14 -22.55 39.77 -25.84
N SER A 15 -23.43 39.37 -24.92
CA SER A 15 -23.05 39.09 -23.54
C SER A 15 -22.45 37.68 -23.46
N ASN A 16 -21.16 37.61 -23.16
CA ASN A 16 -20.48 36.40 -22.70
C ASN A 16 -21.23 35.81 -21.50
N ILE A 17 -21.91 34.68 -21.71
CA ILE A 17 -22.47 33.89 -20.60
C ILE A 17 -21.36 32.94 -20.14
N SER A 18 -20.68 33.34 -19.07
CA SER A 18 -19.82 32.45 -18.29
C SER A 18 -20.68 31.38 -17.61
N LEU A 19 -20.67 30.16 -18.15
CA LEU A 19 -21.24 28.99 -17.47
C LEU A 19 -20.25 28.56 -16.37
N SER A 20 -20.57 28.92 -15.13
CA SER A 20 -19.84 28.50 -13.92
C SER A 20 -19.84 26.96 -13.76
N PRO A 21 -18.71 26.31 -13.44
CA PRO A 21 -18.60 24.84 -13.43
C PRO A 21 -18.94 24.15 -12.09
N ASN A 22 -19.73 24.75 -11.18
CA ASN A 22 -19.90 24.21 -9.81
C ASN A 22 -21.35 24.23 -9.27
N LYS A 23 -22.31 23.65 -9.99
CA LYS A 23 -23.56 23.14 -9.37
C LYS A 23 -23.93 21.77 -9.95
N SER A 24 -23.58 20.72 -9.23
CA SER A 24 -24.02 19.36 -9.51
C SER A 24 -25.51 19.21 -9.19
N PHE A 25 -26.35 18.97 -10.21
CA PHE A 25 -27.67 18.40 -9.99
C PHE A 25 -27.53 16.87 -9.98
N SER A 26 -27.20 16.29 -8.82
CA SER A 26 -26.91 14.86 -8.65
C SER A 26 -28.14 13.98 -8.40
N SER A 27 -29.32 14.29 -8.95
CA SER A 27 -30.51 13.46 -8.68
C SER A 27 -31.58 13.48 -9.79
N SER A 28 -31.19 13.54 -11.07
CA SER A 28 -32.15 13.38 -12.16
C SER A 28 -32.47 11.89 -12.35
N ASN A 29 -33.65 11.46 -11.90
CA ASN A 29 -34.16 10.10 -12.12
C ASN A 29 -34.14 9.76 -13.63
N ILE A 30 -33.52 8.64 -14.02
CA ILE A 30 -33.43 8.21 -15.43
C ILE A 30 -34.79 8.14 -16.12
N LYS A 31 -35.88 7.84 -15.38
CA LYS A 31 -37.25 7.88 -15.91
C LYS A 31 -37.61 9.27 -16.42
N HIS A 32 -37.24 10.31 -15.67
CA HIS A 32 -37.47 11.71 -16.05
C HIS A 32 -36.63 12.12 -17.26
N LEU A 33 -35.36 11.72 -17.32
CA LEU A 33 -34.50 12.01 -18.47
C LEU A 33 -34.99 11.31 -19.75
N LYS A 34 -35.49 10.07 -19.64
CA LYS A 34 -36.14 9.36 -20.76
C LYS A 34 -37.42 10.06 -21.23
N GLN A 35 -38.24 10.55 -20.29
CA GLN A 35 -39.44 11.34 -20.62
C GLN A 35 -39.09 12.66 -21.31
N LEU A 36 -38.04 13.34 -20.86
CA LEU A 36 -37.54 14.56 -21.49
C LEU A 36 -37.06 14.28 -22.93
N HIS A 37 -36.28 13.22 -23.13
CA HIS A 37 -35.86 12.81 -24.47
C HIS A 37 -37.06 12.49 -25.39
N ALA A 38 -38.06 11.75 -24.89
CA ALA A 38 -39.26 11.45 -25.66
C ALA A 38 -40.05 12.71 -26.06
N LYS A 39 -40.14 13.71 -25.16
CA LYS A 39 -40.75 15.01 -25.46
C LYS A 39 -39.96 15.78 -26.52
N LEU A 40 -38.63 15.76 -26.47
CA LEU A 40 -37.78 16.39 -27.49
C LEU A 40 -37.99 15.77 -28.86
N ILE A 41 -38.07 14.44 -28.95
CA ILE A 41 -38.39 13.74 -30.21
C ILE A 41 -39.75 14.18 -30.73
N ARG A 42 -40.80 14.14 -29.89
CA ARG A 42 -42.18 14.46 -30.29
C ARG A 42 -42.33 15.91 -30.75
N ASN A 43 -41.61 16.84 -30.14
CA ASN A 43 -41.73 18.27 -30.40
C ASN A 43 -40.73 18.78 -31.46
N GLY A 44 -39.96 17.90 -32.10
CA GLY A 44 -38.92 18.30 -33.06
C GLY A 44 -37.70 19.00 -32.44
N GLY A 45 -37.54 18.95 -31.12
CA GLY A 45 -36.44 19.59 -30.39
C GLY A 45 -35.09 18.86 -30.47
N MET A 46 -35.01 17.79 -31.28
CA MET A 46 -33.77 17.02 -31.45
C MET A 46 -32.73 17.75 -32.31
N GLU A 47 -33.09 18.85 -32.98
CA GLU A 47 -32.16 19.69 -33.75
C GLU A 47 -31.45 20.74 -32.88
N ASP A 48 -31.92 20.99 -31.65
CA ASP A 48 -31.28 21.93 -30.73
C ASP A 48 -30.08 21.29 -30.04
N ILE A 49 -28.90 21.60 -30.59
CA ILE A 49 -27.59 21.14 -30.13
C ILE A 49 -27.38 21.39 -28.63
N LEU A 50 -27.81 22.53 -28.08
CA LEU A 50 -27.56 22.86 -26.68
C LEU A 50 -28.42 22.02 -25.75
N THR A 51 -29.71 21.88 -26.06
CA THR A 51 -30.66 21.10 -25.26
C THR A 51 -30.33 19.61 -25.30
N VAL A 52 -30.04 19.07 -26.49
CA VAL A 52 -29.62 17.66 -26.63
C VAL A 52 -28.27 17.42 -25.96
N GLY A 53 -27.34 18.37 -26.04
CA GLY A 53 -26.04 18.27 -25.39
C GLY A 53 -26.15 18.20 -23.87
N LYS A 54 -27.02 19.02 -23.27
CA LYS A 54 -27.30 18.97 -21.83
C LYS A 54 -27.95 17.65 -21.42
N LEU A 55 -28.92 17.15 -22.19
CA LEU A 55 -29.53 15.84 -21.95
C LEU A 55 -28.48 14.73 -21.94
N ILE A 56 -27.57 14.70 -22.92
CA ILE A 56 -26.49 13.70 -22.99
C ILE A 56 -25.59 13.81 -21.76
N ALA A 57 -25.21 15.01 -21.35
CA ALA A 57 -24.40 15.22 -20.15
C ALA A 57 -25.09 14.72 -18.88
N ASP A 58 -26.36 15.06 -18.69
CA ASP A 58 -27.15 14.65 -17.53
C ASP A 58 -27.32 13.11 -17.49
N VAL A 59 -27.58 12.47 -18.64
CA VAL A 59 -27.69 11.00 -18.73
C VAL A 59 -26.34 10.34 -18.46
N ALA A 60 -25.25 10.80 -19.08
CA ALA A 60 -23.93 10.19 -18.99
C ALA A 60 -23.30 10.33 -17.60
N ILE A 61 -23.56 11.43 -16.89
CA ILE A 61 -22.94 11.72 -15.59
C ILE A 61 -23.79 11.20 -14.42
N SER A 62 -25.10 11.01 -14.60
CA SER A 62 -26.03 10.59 -13.53
C SER A 62 -25.73 9.22 -12.92
N ASN A 63 -25.48 8.21 -13.76
CA ASN A 63 -25.21 6.84 -13.32
C ASN A 63 -24.47 6.07 -14.44
N PRO A 64 -23.40 5.32 -14.13
CA PRO A 64 -22.68 4.51 -15.12
C PRO A 64 -23.59 3.56 -15.93
N LEU A 65 -24.66 3.03 -15.33
CA LEU A 65 -25.62 2.14 -16.03
C LEU A 65 -26.38 2.84 -17.16
N ASN A 66 -26.45 4.17 -17.14
CA ASN A 66 -27.14 4.97 -18.16
C ASN A 66 -26.26 5.27 -19.38
N LEU A 67 -24.97 4.93 -19.34
CA LEU A 67 -24.02 5.27 -20.42
C LEU A 67 -24.41 4.66 -21.76
N ASN A 68 -24.95 3.44 -21.77
CA ASN A 68 -25.46 2.82 -22.99
C ASN A 68 -26.61 3.61 -23.61
N TYR A 69 -27.47 4.21 -22.77
CA TYR A 69 -28.55 5.07 -23.23
C TYR A 69 -28.00 6.40 -23.76
N ALA A 70 -27.09 7.06 -23.04
CA ALA A 70 -26.41 8.26 -23.52
C ALA A 70 -25.72 8.02 -24.87
N ARG A 71 -25.03 6.88 -25.02
CA ARG A 71 -24.37 6.46 -26.26
C ARG A 71 -25.37 6.28 -27.40
N SER A 72 -26.55 5.71 -27.13
CA SER A 72 -27.60 5.56 -28.14
C SER A 72 -28.14 6.90 -28.64
N ILE A 73 -28.29 7.90 -27.77
CA ILE A 73 -28.68 9.26 -28.16
C ILE A 73 -27.57 9.88 -29.01
N PHE A 74 -26.33 9.81 -28.53
CA PHE A 74 -25.16 10.38 -29.19
C PHE A 74 -24.91 9.80 -30.58
N SER A 75 -25.09 8.48 -30.77
CA SER A 75 -24.88 7.83 -32.07
C SER A 75 -26.00 8.09 -33.09
N LYS A 76 -27.14 8.61 -32.66
CA LYS A 76 -28.31 8.89 -33.50
C LYS A 76 -28.46 10.36 -33.86
N LEU A 77 -27.49 11.21 -33.48
CA LEU A 77 -27.48 12.61 -33.87
C LEU A 77 -27.39 12.72 -35.40
N THR A 78 -28.24 13.55 -35.98
CA THR A 78 -28.29 13.82 -37.43
C THR A 78 -27.34 14.94 -37.86
N TYR A 79 -26.65 15.56 -36.89
CA TYR A 79 -25.71 16.67 -37.07
C TYR A 79 -24.39 16.37 -36.35
N SER A 80 -23.35 17.15 -36.67
CA SER A 80 -22.04 17.01 -36.03
C SER A 80 -22.08 17.39 -34.54
N PRO A 81 -21.77 16.47 -33.60
CA PRO A 81 -21.80 16.76 -32.17
C PRO A 81 -20.77 17.82 -31.79
N ASN A 82 -21.11 18.70 -30.84
CA ASN A 82 -20.16 19.71 -30.37
C ASN A 82 -19.16 19.13 -29.35
N ILE A 83 -18.09 19.89 -29.06
CA ILE A 83 -17.04 19.46 -28.12
C ILE A 83 -17.56 19.17 -26.70
N PHE A 84 -18.63 19.86 -26.27
CA PHE A 84 -19.25 19.64 -24.97
C PHE A 84 -19.90 18.24 -24.88
N MET A 85 -20.55 17.77 -25.94
CA MET A 85 -21.13 16.42 -26.00
C MET A 85 -20.03 15.35 -25.94
N TRP A 86 -18.95 15.52 -26.72
CA TRP A 86 -17.79 14.62 -26.68
C TRP A 86 -17.18 14.54 -25.28
N ASN A 87 -16.88 15.69 -24.67
CA ASN A 87 -16.31 15.75 -23.32
C ASN A 87 -17.24 15.14 -22.27
N SER A 88 -18.56 15.30 -22.41
CA SER A 88 -19.54 14.69 -21.51
C SER A 88 -19.56 13.17 -21.59
N MET A 89 -19.51 12.64 -22.83
CA MET A 89 -19.43 11.19 -23.06
C MET A 89 -18.11 10.59 -22.56
N ILE A 90 -16.98 11.23 -22.89
CA ILE A 90 -15.63 10.82 -22.42
C ILE A 90 -15.60 10.84 -20.89
N ARG A 91 -16.12 11.90 -20.26
CA ARG A 91 -16.21 12.00 -18.79
C ARG A 91 -17.03 10.87 -18.19
N GLY A 92 -18.20 10.57 -18.76
CA GLY A 92 -19.07 9.49 -18.28
C GLY A 92 -18.36 8.13 -18.28
N TYR A 93 -17.77 7.75 -19.42
CA TYR A 93 -17.02 6.49 -19.53
C TYR A 93 -15.72 6.47 -18.72
N ALA A 94 -15.05 7.61 -18.53
CA ALA A 94 -13.87 7.68 -17.67
C ALA A 94 -14.20 7.49 -16.17
N HIS A 95 -15.48 7.57 -15.78
CA HIS A 95 -15.94 7.28 -14.42
C HIS A 95 -16.62 5.91 -14.28
N SER A 96 -16.77 5.15 -15.36
CA SER A 96 -17.36 3.81 -15.33
C SER A 96 -16.29 2.72 -15.23
N SER A 97 -16.75 1.47 -15.14
CA SER A 97 -15.90 0.28 -15.27
C SER A 97 -15.44 0.00 -16.71
N THR A 98 -15.74 0.91 -17.65
CA THR A 98 -15.45 0.78 -19.09
C THR A 98 -14.60 1.96 -19.60
N PRO A 99 -13.37 2.15 -19.08
CA PRO A 99 -12.52 3.28 -19.44
C PRO A 99 -11.99 3.20 -20.89
N LYS A 100 -11.96 2.01 -21.52
CA LYS A 100 -11.50 1.86 -22.91
C LYS A 100 -12.39 2.66 -23.87
N GLU A 101 -13.68 2.73 -23.60
CA GLU A 101 -14.68 3.42 -24.39
C GLU A 101 -14.48 4.93 -24.36
N ALA A 102 -13.98 5.47 -23.24
CA ALA A 102 -13.58 6.88 -23.15
C ALA A 102 -12.41 7.18 -24.11
N ILE A 103 -11.46 6.26 -24.24
CA ILE A 103 -10.32 6.38 -25.16
C ILE A 103 -10.77 6.25 -26.61
N LEU A 104 -11.66 5.30 -26.91
CA LEU A 104 -12.24 5.17 -28.26
C LEU A 104 -13.01 6.43 -28.68
N LEU A 105 -13.80 7.00 -27.76
CA LEU A 105 -14.48 8.27 -27.97
C LEU A 105 -13.51 9.42 -28.22
N TYR A 106 -12.40 9.48 -27.48
CA TYR A 106 -11.35 10.47 -27.70
C TYR A 106 -10.71 10.33 -29.08
N CYS A 107 -10.37 9.11 -29.50
CA CYS A 107 -9.85 8.86 -30.85
C CYS A 107 -10.87 9.24 -31.94
N GLN A 108 -12.15 8.91 -31.74
CA GLN A 108 -13.23 9.31 -32.65
C GLN A 108 -13.36 10.83 -32.73
N MET A 109 -13.30 11.54 -31.61
CA MET A 109 -13.33 13.00 -31.56
C MET A 109 -12.20 13.61 -32.42
N LEU A 110 -10.97 13.11 -32.27
CA LEU A 110 -9.82 13.54 -33.07
C LEU A 110 -10.00 13.25 -34.57
N GLN A 111 -10.48 12.05 -34.93
CA GLN A 111 -10.75 11.66 -36.32
C GLN A 111 -11.83 12.54 -36.98
N ASN A 112 -12.79 13.03 -36.19
CA ASN A 112 -13.82 13.98 -36.65
C ASN A 112 -13.32 15.43 -36.70
N GLY A 113 -12.01 15.68 -36.53
CA GLY A 113 -11.39 17.00 -36.66
C GLY A 113 -11.56 17.92 -35.45
N PHE A 114 -12.09 17.43 -34.32
CA PHE A 114 -12.23 18.23 -33.11
C PHE A 114 -10.90 18.32 -32.35
N SER A 115 -10.53 19.53 -31.95
CA SER A 115 -9.36 19.78 -31.11
C SER A 115 -9.69 19.53 -29.64
N PRO A 116 -8.95 18.67 -28.91
CA PRO A 116 -9.12 18.51 -27.47
C PRO A 116 -8.85 19.80 -26.72
N ASN A 117 -9.47 19.94 -25.55
CA ASN A 117 -9.25 21.09 -24.67
C ASN A 117 -8.94 20.65 -23.24
N ASN A 118 -8.78 21.63 -22.35
CA ASN A 118 -8.52 21.41 -20.92
C ASN A 118 -9.61 20.64 -20.18
N TYR A 119 -10.82 20.55 -20.72
CA TYR A 119 -11.89 19.70 -20.19
C TYR A 119 -11.88 18.28 -20.78
N THR A 120 -11.10 18.01 -21.83
CA THR A 120 -10.94 16.67 -22.41
C THR A 120 -9.88 15.88 -21.66
N PHE A 121 -8.67 16.43 -21.56
CA PHE A 121 -7.48 15.69 -21.11
C PHE A 121 -7.61 15.07 -19.70
N PRO A 122 -8.15 15.75 -18.66
CA PRO A 122 -8.28 15.14 -17.34
C PRO A 122 -9.05 13.82 -17.34
N PHE A 123 -10.10 13.70 -18.15
CA PHE A 123 -10.90 12.48 -18.24
C PHE A 123 -10.24 11.40 -19.09
N VAL A 124 -9.51 11.79 -20.13
CA VAL A 124 -8.69 10.84 -20.92
C VAL A 124 -7.58 10.26 -20.05
N PHE A 125 -6.87 11.07 -19.26
CA PHE A 125 -5.88 10.57 -18.29
C PHE A 125 -6.51 9.75 -17.18
N LYS A 126 -7.72 10.07 -16.72
CA LYS A 126 -8.45 9.22 -15.78
C LYS A 126 -8.71 7.83 -16.36
N ALA A 127 -9.11 7.75 -17.62
CA ALA A 127 -9.27 6.48 -18.31
C ALA A 127 -7.92 5.75 -18.47
N CYS A 128 -6.85 6.44 -18.90
CA CYS A 128 -5.49 5.87 -18.98
C CYS A 128 -5.03 5.32 -17.64
N ASN A 129 -5.31 6.04 -16.54
CA ASN A 129 -5.00 5.62 -15.17
C ASN A 129 -5.71 4.34 -14.75
N GLN A 130 -6.98 4.18 -15.11
CA GLN A 130 -7.72 2.96 -14.80
C GLN A 130 -7.22 1.77 -15.63
N LEU A 131 -6.75 2.04 -16.85
CA LEU A 131 -6.15 1.04 -17.73
C LEU A 131 -4.70 0.70 -17.35
N MET A 132 -4.05 1.56 -16.56
CA MET A 132 -2.62 1.47 -16.22
C MET A 132 -1.72 1.39 -17.46
N ASP A 133 -2.15 1.96 -18.59
CA ASP A 133 -1.44 1.91 -19.88
C ASP A 133 -0.55 3.15 -20.04
N LEU A 134 0.75 2.95 -19.79
CA LEU A 134 1.74 4.02 -19.89
C LEU A 134 1.91 4.54 -21.33
N ASN A 135 1.89 3.65 -22.32
CA ASN A 135 2.11 4.01 -23.72
C ASN A 135 0.97 4.89 -24.24
N LEU A 136 -0.27 4.51 -23.91
CA LEU A 136 -1.42 5.32 -24.26
C LEU A 136 -1.34 6.73 -23.65
N GLY A 137 -1.00 6.83 -22.37
CA GLY A 137 -0.89 8.15 -21.74
C GLY A 137 0.30 8.97 -22.25
N LEU A 138 1.39 8.34 -22.72
CA LEU A 138 2.47 9.03 -23.43
C LEU A 138 1.97 9.66 -24.74
N CYS A 139 1.16 8.94 -25.53
CA CYS A 139 0.54 9.49 -26.74
C CYS A 139 -0.38 10.70 -26.42
N VAL A 140 -1.17 10.60 -25.35
CA VAL A 140 -2.04 11.70 -24.91
C VAL A 140 -1.22 12.89 -24.41
N HIS A 141 -0.12 12.66 -23.68
CA HIS A 141 0.79 13.71 -23.24
C HIS A 141 1.48 14.40 -24.42
N GLY A 142 1.93 13.65 -25.43
CA GLY A 142 2.43 14.22 -26.68
C GLY A 142 1.39 15.10 -27.39
N THR A 143 0.11 14.77 -27.26
CA THR A 143 -0.99 15.60 -27.77
C THR A 143 -1.11 16.92 -27.00
N ILE A 144 -0.95 16.92 -25.68
CA ILE A 144 -0.92 18.15 -24.86
C ILE A 144 0.16 19.11 -25.33
N ILE A 145 1.38 18.58 -25.53
CA ILE A 145 2.54 19.35 -26.00
C ILE A 145 2.23 19.93 -27.39
N LYS A 146 1.76 19.08 -28.32
CA LYS A 146 1.40 19.49 -29.69
C LYS A 146 0.39 20.64 -29.75
N PHE A 147 -0.58 20.66 -28.84
CA PHE A 147 -1.62 21.69 -28.77
C PHE A 147 -1.25 22.87 -27.84
N GLY A 148 -0.03 22.90 -27.27
CA GLY A 148 0.46 24.01 -26.46
C GLY A 148 -0.18 24.12 -25.07
N PHE A 149 -0.67 23.00 -24.52
CA PHE A 149 -1.30 22.96 -23.19
C PHE A 149 -0.32 22.67 -22.05
N GLU A 150 0.98 22.56 -22.33
CA GLU A 150 2.01 22.19 -21.37
C GLU A 150 2.14 23.18 -20.20
N ASP A 151 2.05 24.49 -20.43
CA ASP A 151 2.35 25.48 -19.38
C ASP A 151 1.13 26.22 -18.81
N CYS A 152 -0.09 25.96 -19.29
CA CYS A 152 -1.23 26.88 -19.07
C CYS A 152 -2.35 26.38 -18.16
N ASP A 153 -2.52 25.07 -17.93
CA ASP A 153 -3.70 24.54 -17.23
C ASP A 153 -3.37 23.62 -16.03
N MET A 154 -3.77 24.08 -14.83
CA MET A 154 -3.56 23.39 -13.54
C MET A 154 -4.24 22.02 -13.48
N PHE A 155 -5.39 21.85 -14.12
CA PHE A 155 -6.10 20.56 -14.12
C PHE A 155 -5.40 19.54 -15.00
N ILE A 156 -4.83 19.98 -16.13
CA ILE A 156 -4.01 19.13 -16.99
C ILE A 156 -2.74 18.69 -16.24
N GLN A 157 -2.03 19.63 -15.63
CA GLN A 157 -0.81 19.34 -14.87
C GLN A 157 -1.07 18.37 -13.70
N THR A 158 -2.13 18.60 -12.92
CA THR A 158 -2.54 17.69 -11.84
C THR A 158 -2.87 16.29 -12.39
N SER A 159 -3.53 16.22 -13.55
CA SER A 159 -3.88 14.94 -14.20
C SER A 159 -2.64 14.19 -14.69
N LEU A 160 -1.65 14.91 -15.22
CA LEU A 160 -0.35 14.34 -15.64
C LEU A 160 0.43 13.80 -14.45
N VAL A 161 0.56 14.58 -13.36
CA VAL A 161 1.23 14.13 -12.12
C VAL A 161 0.57 12.87 -11.59
N ASN A 162 -0.76 12.86 -11.46
CA ASN A 162 -1.50 11.68 -11.01
C ASN A 162 -1.34 10.49 -11.96
N PHE A 163 -1.24 10.73 -13.27
CA PHE A 163 -1.03 9.70 -14.28
C PHE A 163 0.32 9.01 -14.14
N TYR A 164 1.41 9.78 -14.23
CA TYR A 164 2.75 9.23 -14.11
C TYR A 164 2.98 8.57 -12.75
N ALA A 165 2.44 9.15 -11.68
CA ALA A 165 2.48 8.57 -10.35
C ALA A 165 1.76 7.21 -10.28
N SER A 166 0.59 7.09 -10.90
CA SER A 166 -0.20 5.85 -10.89
C SER A 166 0.45 4.77 -11.76
N CYS A 167 1.04 5.12 -12.89
CA CYS A 167 1.76 4.19 -13.78
C CYS A 167 3.18 3.84 -13.29
N GLY A 168 3.56 4.20 -12.07
CA GLY A 168 4.85 3.84 -11.47
C GLY A 168 6.04 4.71 -11.88
N SER A 169 5.85 5.74 -12.70
CA SER A 169 6.88 6.69 -13.11
C SER A 169 6.95 7.89 -12.15
N ILE A 170 7.25 7.60 -10.88
CA ILE A 170 7.19 8.61 -9.80
C ILE A 170 8.20 9.75 -9.99
N GLN A 171 9.34 9.49 -10.61
CA GLN A 171 10.34 10.51 -10.92
C GLN A 171 9.81 11.53 -11.93
N THR A 172 9.15 11.07 -13.00
CA THR A 172 8.51 11.93 -13.99
C THR A 172 7.37 12.72 -13.37
N ALA A 173 6.56 12.08 -12.52
CA ALA A 173 5.50 12.76 -11.78
C ALA A 173 6.06 13.88 -10.89
N ARG A 174 7.19 13.63 -10.21
CA ARG A 174 7.87 14.63 -9.40
C ARG A 174 8.42 15.79 -10.25
N LEU A 175 9.02 15.50 -11.40
CA LEU A 175 9.52 16.52 -12.31
C LEU A 175 8.39 17.45 -12.78
N LEU A 176 7.28 16.88 -13.26
CA LEU A 176 6.11 17.64 -13.71
C LEU A 176 5.49 18.47 -12.57
N PHE A 177 5.46 17.90 -11.37
CA PHE A 177 5.02 18.62 -10.18
C PHE A 177 5.94 19.82 -9.89
N ASP A 178 7.26 19.64 -10.01
CA ASP A 178 8.24 20.70 -9.76
C ASP A 178 8.19 21.82 -10.81
N THR A 179 7.95 21.48 -12.07
CA THR A 179 7.81 22.48 -13.15
C THR A 179 6.47 23.20 -13.11
N CYS A 180 5.47 22.68 -12.39
CA CYS A 180 4.14 23.29 -12.32
C CYS A 180 4.17 24.65 -11.58
N PRO A 181 3.79 25.78 -12.23
CA PRO A 181 3.88 27.12 -11.62
C PRO A 181 2.88 27.34 -10.48
N LYS A 182 1.72 26.69 -10.54
CA LYS A 182 0.65 26.76 -9.53
C LYS A 182 0.25 25.37 -9.10
N ARG A 183 0.51 25.05 -7.85
CA ARG A 183 0.21 23.75 -7.24
C ARG A 183 -0.93 23.94 -6.27
N ASP A 184 -2.00 23.17 -6.44
CA ASP A 184 -3.11 23.12 -5.50
C ASP A 184 -3.02 21.85 -4.62
N VAL A 185 -3.88 21.76 -3.60
CA VAL A 185 -3.99 20.58 -2.73
C VAL A 185 -4.13 19.28 -3.53
N THR A 186 -4.86 19.31 -4.64
CA THR A 186 -5.06 18.14 -5.51
C THR A 186 -3.75 17.63 -6.10
N SER A 187 -2.89 18.52 -6.60
CA SER A 187 -1.56 18.16 -7.14
C SER A 187 -0.63 17.59 -6.07
N TRP A 188 -0.64 18.15 -4.85
CA TRP A 188 0.11 17.62 -3.70
C TRP A 188 -0.38 16.22 -3.31
N ASN A 189 -1.70 16.03 -3.23
CA ASN A 189 -2.32 14.75 -2.91
C ASN A 189 -2.01 13.69 -3.97
N ALA A 190 -1.98 14.06 -5.26
CA ALA A 190 -1.57 13.17 -6.34
C ALA A 190 -0.13 12.69 -6.16
N LEU A 191 0.80 13.59 -5.82
CA LEU A 191 2.19 13.25 -5.59
C LEU A 191 2.38 12.37 -4.34
N ILE A 192 1.72 12.70 -3.22
CA ILE A 192 1.74 11.90 -1.99
C ILE A 192 1.22 10.49 -2.26
N LYS A 193 0.06 10.36 -2.93
CA LYS A 193 -0.51 9.08 -3.31
C LYS A 193 0.42 8.27 -4.20
N GLY A 194 1.13 8.94 -5.12
CA GLY A 194 2.18 8.36 -5.94
C GLY A 194 3.30 7.75 -5.11
N TYR A 195 3.88 8.54 -4.20
CA TYR A 195 4.95 8.06 -3.32
C TYR A 195 4.52 6.91 -2.41
N VAL A 196 3.29 6.97 -1.85
CA VAL A 196 2.71 5.87 -1.06
C VAL A 196 2.64 4.59 -1.89
N ARG A 197 2.11 4.66 -3.12
CA ARG A 197 2.01 3.48 -4.02
C ARG A 197 3.37 2.91 -4.42
N SER A 198 4.38 3.77 -4.56
CA SER A 198 5.76 3.36 -4.86
C SER A 198 6.54 2.90 -3.62
N GLY A 199 5.92 2.82 -2.43
CA GLY A 199 6.59 2.43 -1.19
C GLY A 199 7.63 3.44 -0.69
N ARG A 200 7.64 4.66 -1.23
CA ARG A 200 8.60 5.73 -0.91
C ARG A 200 8.11 6.59 0.24
N TYR A 201 7.93 5.99 1.41
CA TYR A 201 7.30 6.64 2.57
C TYR A 201 8.11 7.81 3.12
N MET A 202 9.45 7.76 3.04
CA MET A 202 10.31 8.89 3.43
C MET A 202 10.06 10.14 2.58
N ASP A 203 9.74 9.97 1.30
CA ASP A 203 9.41 11.09 0.41
C ASP A 203 8.05 11.69 0.73
N VAL A 204 7.09 10.88 1.16
CA VAL A 204 5.80 11.38 1.66
C VAL A 204 6.02 12.37 2.80
N ILE A 205 6.85 12.00 3.78
CA ILE A 205 7.16 12.87 4.93
C ILE A 205 7.90 14.14 4.48
N ARG A 206 8.87 14.03 3.58
CA ARG A 206 9.58 15.20 3.02
C ARG A 206 8.64 16.15 2.29
N VAL A 207 7.79 15.62 1.42
CA VAL A 207 6.80 16.40 0.65
C VAL A 207 5.79 17.06 1.58
N PHE A 208 5.33 16.35 2.61
CA PHE A 208 4.42 16.91 3.60
C PHE A 208 5.03 18.11 4.34
N ARG A 209 6.30 18.00 4.78
CA ARG A 209 7.01 19.13 5.40
C ARG A 209 7.06 20.36 4.50
N VAL A 210 7.41 20.18 3.23
CA VAL A 210 7.43 21.29 2.24
C VAL A 210 6.01 21.86 2.02
N MET A 211 4.98 21.01 2.02
CA MET A 211 3.58 21.43 1.89
C MET A 211 3.13 22.27 3.09
N GLN A 212 3.65 22.01 4.30
CA GLN A 212 3.30 22.77 5.51
C GLN A 212 3.91 24.17 5.55
N ASP A 213 5.07 24.37 4.92
CA ASP A 213 5.72 25.68 4.82
C ASP A 213 4.97 26.64 3.86
N ARG A 214 3.94 26.15 3.16
CA ARG A 214 3.15 26.89 2.17
C ARG A 214 1.88 27.45 2.79
N VAL A 215 1.82 28.77 2.94
CA VAL A 215 0.65 29.50 3.47
C VAL A 215 -0.58 29.38 2.56
N ASP A 216 -0.38 29.20 1.26
CA ASP A 216 -1.44 29.10 0.25
C ASP A 216 -2.14 27.73 0.21
N ILE A 217 -1.62 26.73 0.93
CA ILE A 217 -2.08 25.34 0.85
C ILE A 217 -2.65 24.88 2.18
N LYS A 218 -3.94 24.55 2.21
CA LYS A 218 -4.59 23.94 3.36
C LYS A 218 -4.56 22.42 3.24
N VAL A 219 -3.80 21.78 4.13
CA VAL A 219 -3.75 20.31 4.28
C VAL A 219 -5.17 19.76 4.50
N ASP A 220 -5.52 18.70 3.78
CA ASP A 220 -6.82 18.03 3.88
C ASP A 220 -6.70 16.60 4.45
N GLU A 221 -7.83 15.94 4.64
CA GLU A 221 -7.89 14.57 5.17
C GLU A 221 -7.12 13.57 4.29
N ILE A 222 -7.18 13.72 2.96
CA ILE A 222 -6.51 12.83 2.01
C ILE A 222 -4.99 12.92 2.19
N THR A 223 -4.46 14.14 2.34
CA THR A 223 -3.05 14.36 2.69
C THR A 223 -2.70 13.60 3.98
N MET A 224 -3.50 13.78 5.04
CA MET A 224 -3.19 13.23 6.36
C MET A 224 -3.26 11.71 6.40
N VAL A 225 -4.22 11.07 5.73
CA VAL A 225 -4.27 9.61 5.60
C VAL A 225 -2.98 9.08 4.94
N GLY A 226 -2.49 9.74 3.88
CA GLY A 226 -1.23 9.38 3.24
C GLY A 226 -0.01 9.51 4.15
N VAL A 227 0.05 10.60 4.94
CA VAL A 227 1.15 10.87 5.89
C VAL A 227 1.12 9.88 7.07
N VAL A 228 -0.06 9.60 7.63
CA VAL A 228 -0.24 8.62 8.71
C VAL A 228 0.16 7.22 8.25
N LEU A 229 -0.22 6.84 7.02
CA LEU A 229 0.21 5.58 6.42
C LEU A 229 1.73 5.53 6.25
N ALA A 230 2.37 6.61 5.82
CA ALA A 230 3.84 6.65 5.73
C ALA A 230 4.51 6.45 7.11
N CYS A 231 3.98 7.06 8.17
CA CYS A 231 4.47 6.86 9.55
C CYS A 231 4.31 5.40 9.99
N SER A 232 3.15 4.81 9.71
CA SER A 232 2.81 3.40 9.97
C SER A 232 3.79 2.44 9.30
N GLN A 233 4.11 2.67 8.02
CA GLN A 233 5.02 1.82 7.25
C GLN A 233 6.49 1.97 7.69
N LEU A 234 6.91 3.17 8.08
CA LEU A 234 8.26 3.43 8.61
C LEU A 234 8.43 2.99 10.07
N GLY A 235 7.33 2.73 10.80
CA GLY A 235 7.37 2.52 12.25
C GLY A 235 7.77 3.78 13.03
N ALA A 236 7.54 4.96 12.45
CA ALA A 236 7.94 6.26 13.00
C ALA A 236 6.91 6.77 14.02
N LEU A 237 7.01 6.30 15.27
CA LEU A 237 6.08 6.62 16.36
C LEU A 237 6.12 8.09 16.76
N GLU A 238 7.29 8.73 16.83
CA GLU A 238 7.42 10.13 17.25
C GLU A 238 6.76 11.04 16.21
N MET A 239 7.06 10.81 14.93
CA MET A 239 6.39 11.47 13.80
C MET A 239 4.88 11.21 13.84
N GLY A 240 4.46 9.96 14.04
CA GLY A 240 3.04 9.61 14.11
C GLY A 240 2.29 10.37 15.22
N ARG A 241 2.89 10.51 16.41
CA ARG A 241 2.34 11.34 17.50
C ARG A 241 2.27 12.81 17.12
N TRP A 242 3.31 13.33 16.48
CA TRP A 242 3.32 14.72 16.04
C TRP A 242 2.27 14.99 14.97
N VAL A 243 2.09 14.08 14.00
CA VAL A 243 1.03 14.13 12.98
C VAL A 243 -0.35 14.10 13.64
N HIS A 244 -0.57 13.22 14.63
CA HIS A 244 -1.83 13.18 15.37
C HIS A 244 -2.10 14.50 16.12
N ALA A 245 -1.10 15.04 16.82
CA ALA A 245 -1.22 16.35 17.48
C ALA A 245 -1.47 17.50 16.47
N TYR A 246 -0.91 17.41 15.26
CA TYR A 246 -1.17 18.35 14.18
C TYR A 246 -2.64 18.29 13.72
N ILE A 247 -3.24 17.10 13.57
CA ILE A 247 -4.67 16.91 13.23
C ILE A 247 -5.55 17.62 14.27
N GLU A 248 -5.27 17.37 15.55
CA GLU A 248 -6.01 17.97 16.68
C GLU A 248 -5.85 19.50 16.71
N LYS A 249 -4.62 20.00 16.61
CA LYS A 249 -4.31 21.45 16.63
C LYS A 249 -4.98 22.20 15.50
N ASN A 250 -5.06 21.60 14.32
CA ASN A 250 -5.72 22.20 13.14
C ASN A 250 -7.23 21.96 13.12
N ARG A 251 -7.81 21.36 14.16
CA ARG A 251 -9.24 21.05 14.29
C ARG A 251 -9.78 20.30 13.08
N MET A 252 -8.98 19.40 12.53
CA MET A 252 -9.41 18.52 11.45
C MET A 252 -10.39 17.50 12.02
N GLU A 253 -11.51 17.29 11.32
CA GLU A 253 -12.49 16.30 11.73
C GLU A 253 -11.86 14.91 11.67
N LEU A 254 -11.95 14.17 12.78
CA LEU A 254 -11.49 12.79 12.83
C LEU A 254 -12.57 11.89 12.24
N SER A 255 -12.60 11.83 10.91
CA SER A 255 -13.46 10.88 10.18
C SER A 255 -13.15 9.44 10.59
N MET A 256 -14.08 8.52 10.31
CA MET A 256 -13.87 7.09 10.51
C MET A 256 -12.62 6.57 9.77
N ASN A 257 -12.36 7.09 8.56
CA ASN A 257 -11.19 6.72 7.75
C ASN A 257 -9.89 7.20 8.40
N LEU A 258 -9.82 8.46 8.82
CA LEU A 258 -8.62 9.03 9.46
C LEU A 258 -8.38 8.41 10.85
N GLY A 259 -9.44 8.17 11.62
CA GLY A 259 -9.39 7.47 12.90
C GLY A 259 -8.85 6.05 12.75
N THR A 260 -9.37 5.28 11.79
CA THR A 260 -8.87 3.93 11.47
C THR A 260 -7.39 3.95 11.08
N ALA A 261 -6.97 4.91 10.25
CA ALA A 261 -5.57 5.05 9.84
C ALA A 261 -4.64 5.34 11.03
N LEU A 262 -5.08 6.17 12.00
CA LEU A 262 -4.30 6.45 13.21
C LEU A 262 -4.22 5.24 14.15
N VAL A 263 -5.31 4.46 14.29
CA VAL A 263 -5.29 3.21 15.06
C VAL A 263 -4.28 2.23 14.46
N ASP A 264 -4.35 2.00 13.15
CA ASP A 264 -3.38 1.15 12.43
C ASP A 264 -1.95 1.66 12.61
N MET A 265 -1.73 2.97 12.48
CA MET A 265 -0.41 3.58 12.67
C MET A 265 0.14 3.33 14.07
N TYR A 266 -0.62 3.57 15.14
CA TYR A 266 -0.12 3.33 16.50
C TYR A 266 0.22 1.86 16.75
N ALA A 267 -0.61 0.93 16.26
CA ALA A 267 -0.33 -0.49 16.36
C ALA A 267 0.95 -0.85 15.60
N ARG A 268 1.09 -0.40 14.35
CA ARG A 268 2.24 -0.67 13.48
C ARG A 268 3.52 0.05 13.87
N CYS A 269 3.45 1.10 14.68
CA CYS A 269 4.59 1.76 15.31
C CYS A 269 4.98 1.13 16.66
N GLY A 270 4.37 0.00 17.04
CA GLY A 270 4.70 -0.76 18.24
C GLY A 270 4.13 -0.18 19.53
N SER A 271 3.10 0.66 19.45
CA SER A 271 2.45 1.30 20.59
C SER A 271 0.97 0.87 20.69
N ILE A 272 0.75 -0.42 20.88
CA ILE A 272 -0.59 -1.04 20.88
C ILE A 272 -1.55 -0.42 21.91
N ASP A 273 -1.04 0.02 23.07
CA ASP A 273 -1.85 0.69 24.10
C ASP A 273 -2.50 1.98 23.60
N LEU A 274 -1.77 2.76 22.79
CA LEU A 274 -2.31 3.98 22.20
C LEU A 274 -3.33 3.69 21.11
N ALA A 275 -3.11 2.62 20.33
CA ALA A 275 -4.08 2.16 19.35
C ALA A 275 -5.40 1.77 20.03
N VAL A 276 -5.33 0.96 21.09
CA VAL A 276 -6.51 0.55 21.89
C VAL A 276 -7.20 1.75 22.51
N ASN A 277 -6.45 2.69 23.08
CA ASN A 277 -7.02 3.90 23.68
C ASN A 277 -7.72 4.80 22.66
N LEU A 278 -7.14 4.98 21.48
CA LEU A 278 -7.76 5.74 20.40
C LEU A 278 -9.01 5.04 19.86
N PHE A 279 -8.92 3.74 19.62
CA PHE A 279 -10.03 2.90 19.17
C PHE A 279 -11.24 3.02 20.11
N LYS A 280 -11.02 2.91 21.43
CA LYS A 280 -12.08 3.04 22.43
C LYS A 280 -12.75 4.42 22.42
N LYS A 281 -12.01 5.49 22.06
CA LYS A 281 -12.55 6.86 21.96
C LYS A 281 -13.36 7.11 20.69
N MET A 282 -13.24 6.26 19.66
CA MET A 282 -14.01 6.40 18.42
C MET A 282 -15.50 6.10 18.67
N ARG A 283 -16.38 7.03 18.27
CA ARG A 283 -17.83 6.91 18.45
C ARG A 283 -18.44 5.83 17.58
N GLU A 284 -18.04 5.79 16.32
CA GLU A 284 -18.50 4.83 15.32
C GLU A 284 -17.32 3.98 14.85
N LYS A 285 -17.58 2.71 14.57
CA LYS A 285 -16.59 1.73 14.16
C LYS A 285 -17.19 0.83 13.09
N ASP A 286 -16.59 0.82 11.92
CA ASP A 286 -16.92 -0.14 10.87
C ASP A 286 -16.03 -1.39 10.95
N VAL A 287 -16.31 -2.37 10.10
CA VAL A 287 -15.51 -3.60 9.97
C VAL A 287 -14.02 -3.29 9.79
N ARG A 288 -13.67 -2.23 9.03
CA ARG A 288 -12.27 -1.84 8.79
C ARG A 288 -11.60 -1.33 10.06
N THR A 289 -12.32 -0.57 10.88
CA THR A 289 -11.84 -0.06 12.17
C THR A 289 -11.52 -1.23 13.12
N TRP A 290 -12.43 -2.21 13.21
CA TRP A 290 -12.22 -3.44 13.97
C TRP A 290 -11.03 -4.25 13.43
N SER A 291 -10.94 -4.41 12.11
CA SER A 291 -9.85 -5.14 11.44
C SER A 291 -8.48 -4.53 11.73
N ALA A 292 -8.36 -3.20 11.71
CA ALA A 292 -7.13 -2.51 12.07
C ALA A 292 -6.69 -2.81 13.52
N MET A 293 -7.64 -2.82 14.46
CA MET A 293 -7.35 -3.07 15.87
C MET A 293 -7.00 -4.54 16.14
N ILE A 294 -7.82 -5.48 15.65
CA ILE A 294 -7.62 -6.92 15.83
C ILE A 294 -6.35 -7.39 15.11
N GLY A 295 -6.11 -6.90 13.88
CA GLY A 295 -4.86 -7.15 13.16
C GLY A 295 -3.63 -6.61 13.91
N GLY A 296 -3.74 -5.44 14.53
CA GLY A 296 -2.72 -4.88 15.42
C GLY A 296 -2.40 -5.80 16.61
N LEU A 297 -3.43 -6.29 17.31
CA LEU A 297 -3.27 -7.22 18.43
C LEU A 297 -2.65 -8.56 17.98
N ALA A 298 -3.07 -9.07 16.82
CA ALA A 298 -2.57 -10.31 16.22
C ALA A 298 -1.06 -10.26 15.96
N VAL A 299 -0.57 -9.19 15.32
CA VAL A 299 0.88 -9.05 15.04
C VAL A 299 1.69 -8.76 16.31
N HIS A 300 1.07 -8.30 17.39
CA HIS A 300 1.70 -8.20 18.71
C HIS A 300 1.71 -9.53 19.49
N GLY A 301 1.02 -10.57 18.99
CA GLY A 301 0.87 -11.86 19.68
C GLY A 301 -0.13 -11.82 20.85
N LEU A 302 -0.97 -10.80 20.92
CA LEU A 302 -1.97 -10.63 21.98
C LEU A 302 -3.29 -11.33 21.60
N ALA A 303 -3.21 -12.62 21.29
CA ALA A 303 -4.32 -13.36 20.70
C ALA A 303 -5.59 -13.38 21.56
N LYS A 304 -5.45 -13.50 22.88
CA LYS A 304 -6.60 -13.48 23.80
C LYS A 304 -7.35 -12.14 23.75
N GLU A 305 -6.62 -11.04 23.69
CA GLU A 305 -7.20 -9.71 23.53
C GLU A 305 -7.84 -9.57 22.15
N ALA A 306 -7.17 -10.02 21.09
CA ALA A 306 -7.71 -10.01 19.73
C ALA A 306 -9.06 -10.73 19.65
N LEU A 307 -9.17 -11.93 20.22
CA LEU A 307 -10.43 -12.68 20.30
C LEU A 307 -11.48 -12.02 21.18
N GLY A 308 -11.07 -11.31 22.23
CA GLY A 308 -11.97 -10.46 23.04
C GLY A 308 -12.60 -9.34 22.20
N PHE A 309 -11.80 -8.65 21.39
CA PHE A 309 -12.29 -7.63 20.47
C PHE A 309 -13.19 -8.20 19.36
N VAL A 310 -12.94 -9.43 18.89
CA VAL A 310 -13.86 -10.13 17.97
C VAL A 310 -15.22 -10.34 18.64
N ALA A 311 -15.23 -10.79 19.89
CA ALA A 311 -16.48 -10.97 20.64
C ALA A 311 -17.23 -9.65 20.86
N ASP A 312 -16.51 -8.55 21.11
CA ASP A 312 -17.13 -7.23 21.24
C ASP A 312 -17.68 -6.70 19.90
N MET A 313 -16.96 -6.91 18.80
CA MET A 313 -17.44 -6.61 17.43
C MET A 313 -18.77 -7.32 17.13
N GLN A 314 -18.90 -8.58 17.53
CA GLN A 314 -20.11 -9.36 17.35
C GLN A 314 -21.27 -8.88 18.22
N LYS A 315 -21.00 -8.44 19.46
CA LYS A 315 -22.02 -7.81 20.32
C LYS A 315 -22.57 -6.52 19.72
N ASP A 316 -21.74 -5.79 18.98
CA ASP A 316 -22.14 -4.61 18.22
C ASP A 316 -22.91 -4.96 16.92
N GLY A 317 -23.19 -6.25 16.68
CA GLY A 317 -23.96 -6.73 15.53
C GLY A 317 -23.18 -6.69 14.22
N ILE A 318 -21.84 -6.70 14.28
CA ILE A 318 -20.97 -6.66 13.13
C ILE A 318 -20.30 -8.04 12.97
N ASP A 319 -20.57 -8.71 11.86
CA ASP A 319 -19.96 -10.01 11.58
C ASP A 319 -18.56 -9.87 10.94
N PRO A 320 -17.62 -10.78 11.26
CA PRO A 320 -16.32 -10.84 10.62
C PRO A 320 -16.42 -11.07 9.10
N ASP A 321 -15.72 -10.24 8.32
CA ASP A 321 -15.52 -10.47 6.90
C ASP A 321 -14.27 -11.33 6.62
N SER A 322 -14.04 -11.64 5.35
CA SER A 322 -12.87 -12.40 4.88
C SER A 322 -11.54 -11.78 5.35
N VAL A 323 -11.43 -10.45 5.41
CA VAL A 323 -10.19 -9.81 5.88
C VAL A 323 -10.01 -10.00 7.40
N MET A 324 -11.09 -9.87 8.16
CA MET A 324 -11.07 -10.08 9.60
C MET A 324 -10.65 -11.51 9.98
N PHE A 325 -11.16 -12.52 9.28
CA PHE A 325 -10.78 -13.91 9.55
C PHE A 325 -9.29 -14.16 9.34
N THR A 326 -8.65 -13.50 8.37
CA THR A 326 -7.19 -13.56 8.22
C THR A 326 -6.47 -13.08 9.49
N TYR A 327 -6.94 -12.00 10.15
CA TYR A 327 -6.36 -11.52 11.40
C TYR A 327 -6.65 -12.42 12.60
N ILE A 328 -7.85 -13.00 12.67
CA ILE A 328 -8.23 -13.98 13.71
C ILE A 328 -7.30 -15.20 13.62
N LEU A 329 -7.13 -15.76 12.43
CA LEU A 329 -6.27 -16.93 12.21
C LEU A 329 -4.80 -16.61 12.45
N CYS A 330 -4.34 -15.41 12.06
CA CYS A 330 -2.98 -14.93 12.36
C CYS A 330 -2.75 -14.81 13.89
N ALA A 331 -3.74 -14.31 14.65
CA ALA A 331 -3.67 -14.26 16.10
C ALA A 331 -3.54 -15.66 16.70
N CYS A 332 -4.36 -16.62 16.23
CA CYS A 332 -4.27 -18.02 16.64
C CYS A 332 -2.89 -18.61 16.31
N SER A 333 -2.36 -18.35 15.11
CA SER A 333 -1.03 -18.79 14.67
C SER A 333 0.08 -18.30 15.61
N HIS A 334 0.11 -17.01 15.93
CA HIS A 334 1.15 -16.43 16.80
C HIS A 334 1.06 -16.87 18.27
N ALA A 335 -0.08 -17.38 18.70
CA ALA A 335 -0.31 -17.89 20.04
C ALA A 335 -0.34 -19.42 20.15
N GLY A 336 -0.25 -20.14 19.02
CA GLY A 336 -0.29 -21.60 18.97
C GLY A 336 -1.65 -22.21 19.31
N MET A 337 -2.73 -21.46 19.08
CA MET A 337 -4.11 -21.87 19.36
C MET A 337 -4.65 -22.74 18.21
N VAL A 338 -4.12 -23.97 18.08
CA VAL A 338 -4.40 -24.83 16.92
C VAL A 338 -5.88 -25.21 16.82
N THR A 339 -6.50 -25.58 17.94
CA THR A 339 -7.91 -25.97 17.99
C THR A 339 -8.82 -24.82 17.59
N GLU A 340 -8.59 -23.63 18.15
CA GLU A 340 -9.38 -22.45 17.86
C GLU A 340 -9.18 -21.98 16.42
N GLY A 341 -7.96 -22.03 15.88
CA GLY A 341 -7.68 -21.68 14.49
C GLY A 341 -8.44 -22.57 13.50
N LEU A 342 -8.42 -23.89 13.69
CA LEU A 342 -9.18 -24.83 12.86
C LEU A 342 -10.69 -24.60 13.00
N HIS A 343 -11.17 -24.40 14.23
CA HIS A 343 -12.58 -24.10 14.49
C HIS A 343 -13.07 -22.82 13.80
N PHE A 344 -12.25 -21.77 13.77
CA PHE A 344 -12.60 -20.55 13.05
C PHE A 344 -12.64 -20.76 11.54
N LEU A 345 -11.72 -21.55 10.97
CA LEU A 345 -11.74 -21.89 9.55
C LEU A 345 -13.04 -22.59 9.14
N ASP A 346 -13.49 -23.56 9.94
CA ASP A 346 -14.73 -24.30 9.66
C ASP A 346 -15.97 -23.37 9.77
N LYS A 347 -16.00 -22.52 10.80
CA LYS A 347 -17.09 -21.57 11.02
C LYS A 347 -17.26 -20.53 9.93
N MET A 348 -16.20 -20.17 9.19
CA MET A 348 -16.27 -19.15 8.13
C MET A 348 -17.41 -19.45 7.15
N LYS A 349 -17.49 -20.70 6.68
CA LYS A 349 -18.52 -21.12 5.73
C LYS A 349 -19.85 -21.41 6.41
N GLU A 350 -19.82 -22.15 7.53
CA GLU A 350 -21.03 -22.65 8.19
C GLU A 350 -21.87 -21.55 8.84
N LEU A 351 -21.22 -20.55 9.46
CA LEU A 351 -21.89 -19.54 10.28
C LEU A 351 -21.91 -18.15 9.61
N TYR A 352 -20.85 -17.79 8.89
CA TYR A 352 -20.69 -16.44 8.34
C TYR A 352 -20.85 -16.37 6.82
N ASN A 353 -21.04 -17.51 6.15
CA ASN A 353 -21.14 -17.60 4.69
C ASN A 353 -19.96 -16.90 3.97
N VAL A 354 -18.77 -17.01 4.56
CA VAL A 354 -17.50 -16.51 4.01
C VAL A 354 -16.72 -17.72 3.49
N GLU A 355 -16.45 -17.75 2.18
CA GLU A 355 -15.61 -18.80 1.60
C GLU A 355 -14.13 -18.59 1.99
N PRO A 356 -13.46 -19.61 2.55
CA PRO A 356 -12.03 -19.52 2.84
C PRO A 356 -11.18 -19.26 1.59
N THR A 357 -10.35 -18.22 1.67
CA THR A 357 -9.40 -17.85 0.62
C THR A 357 -8.02 -18.46 0.87
N ILE A 358 -7.10 -18.31 -0.09
CA ILE A 358 -5.73 -18.84 0.03
C ILE A 358 -4.97 -18.25 1.23
N GLU A 359 -5.25 -17.00 1.59
CA GLU A 359 -4.67 -16.32 2.75
C GLU A 359 -5.08 -16.97 4.07
N HIS A 360 -6.32 -17.46 4.17
CA HIS A 360 -6.82 -18.17 5.35
C HIS A 360 -6.10 -19.50 5.54
N TYR A 361 -6.00 -20.29 4.46
CA TYR A 361 -5.23 -21.54 4.48
C TYR A 361 -3.76 -21.29 4.78
N GLY A 362 -3.16 -20.22 4.28
CA GLY A 362 -1.80 -19.80 4.63
C GLY A 362 -1.61 -19.60 6.13
N CYS A 363 -2.56 -18.94 6.80
CA CYS A 363 -2.52 -18.75 8.25
C CYS A 363 -2.63 -20.08 9.02
N ILE A 364 -3.43 -21.03 8.55
CA ILE A 364 -3.57 -22.36 9.19
C ILE A 364 -2.33 -23.21 8.95
N VAL A 365 -1.73 -23.16 7.76
CA VAL A 365 -0.46 -23.85 7.47
C VAL A 365 0.66 -23.29 8.34
N ASP A 366 0.73 -21.97 8.53
CA ASP A 366 1.67 -21.33 9.47
C ASP A 366 1.42 -21.79 10.92
N LEU A 367 0.15 -21.84 11.36
CA LEU A 367 -0.25 -22.30 12.69
C LEU A 367 0.14 -23.77 12.96
N LEU A 368 -0.21 -24.69 12.04
CA LEU A 368 0.17 -26.10 12.12
C LEU A 368 1.69 -26.27 12.04
N GLY A 369 2.33 -25.50 11.17
CA GLY A 369 3.77 -25.46 10.98
C GLY A 369 4.51 -25.10 12.25
N ARG A 370 4.15 -23.98 12.91
CA ARG A 370 4.73 -23.56 14.20
C ARG A 370 4.48 -24.56 15.32
N ALA A 371 3.36 -25.28 15.27
CA ALA A 371 3.01 -26.34 16.23
C ALA A 371 3.76 -27.66 15.98
N GLY A 372 4.60 -27.75 14.92
CA GLY A 372 5.32 -28.97 14.55
C GLY A 372 4.47 -30.03 13.86
N ARG A 373 3.21 -29.74 13.51
CA ARG A 373 2.26 -30.65 12.85
C ARG A 373 2.45 -30.64 11.33
N LEU A 374 3.68 -30.91 10.86
CA LEU A 374 4.09 -30.74 9.47
C LEU A 374 3.29 -31.59 8.48
N ASP A 375 3.01 -32.85 8.82
CA ASP A 375 2.24 -33.76 7.96
C ASP A 375 0.80 -33.29 7.78
N GLU A 376 0.20 -32.75 8.84
CA GLU A 376 -1.14 -32.18 8.79
C GLU A 376 -1.18 -30.89 7.96
N ALA A 377 -0.15 -30.06 8.07
CA ALA A 377 0.01 -28.88 7.24
C ALA A 377 0.11 -29.27 5.75
N LEU A 378 0.92 -30.28 5.41
CA LEU A 378 1.04 -30.78 4.04
C LEU A 378 -0.28 -31.39 3.54
N ASN A 379 -0.97 -32.18 4.36
CA ASN A 379 -2.27 -32.75 4.05
C ASN A 379 -3.32 -31.66 3.81
N LEU A 380 -3.29 -30.57 4.59
CA LEU A 380 -4.16 -29.42 4.37
C LEU A 380 -3.88 -28.77 3.02
N ILE A 381 -2.61 -28.51 2.67
CA ILE A 381 -2.22 -27.93 1.37
C ILE A 381 -2.79 -28.74 0.20
N ASN A 382 -2.69 -30.07 0.28
CA ASN A 382 -3.20 -30.97 -0.76
C ASN A 382 -4.74 -30.97 -0.88
N ARG A 383 -5.45 -30.50 0.15
CA ARG A 383 -6.93 -30.43 0.20
C ARG A 383 -7.47 -29.04 -0.07
N ILE A 384 -6.62 -28.03 -0.28
CA ILE A 384 -7.06 -26.66 -0.59
C ILE A 384 -7.88 -26.69 -1.90
N PRO A 385 -9.09 -26.12 -1.93
CA PRO A 385 -9.96 -26.15 -3.12
C PRO A 385 -9.50 -25.24 -4.29
N MET A 386 -8.37 -24.55 -4.13
CA MET A 386 -7.75 -23.68 -5.14
C MET A 386 -6.26 -23.99 -5.24
N LYS A 387 -5.61 -23.52 -6.31
CA LYS A 387 -4.17 -23.71 -6.50
C LYS A 387 -3.37 -23.04 -5.37
N PRO A 388 -2.56 -23.78 -4.60
CA PRO A 388 -1.73 -23.19 -3.56
C PRO A 388 -0.70 -22.22 -4.15
N ASP A 389 -0.50 -21.08 -3.50
CA ASP A 389 0.46 -20.07 -3.92
C ASP A 389 1.83 -20.22 -3.22
N VAL A 390 2.77 -19.36 -3.60
CA VAL A 390 4.13 -19.35 -3.03
C VAL A 390 4.12 -19.02 -1.54
N VAL A 391 3.11 -18.31 -1.03
CA VAL A 391 3.02 -17.89 0.38
C VAL A 391 2.65 -19.08 1.27
N VAL A 392 1.68 -19.89 0.86
CA VAL A 392 1.28 -21.10 1.59
C VAL A 392 2.43 -22.10 1.68
N TRP A 393 3.06 -22.41 0.54
CA TRP A 393 4.24 -23.27 0.52
C TRP A 393 5.41 -22.68 1.32
N GLY A 394 5.62 -21.35 1.23
CA GLY A 394 6.63 -20.65 2.00
C GLY A 394 6.44 -20.77 3.51
N SER A 395 5.19 -20.79 3.99
CA SER A 395 4.86 -20.97 5.41
C SER A 395 5.27 -22.36 5.90
N LEU A 396 4.98 -23.40 5.12
CA LEU A 396 5.42 -24.77 5.42
C LEU A 396 6.95 -24.91 5.35
N LEU A 397 7.60 -24.26 4.38
CA LEU A 397 9.07 -24.28 4.25
C LEU A 397 9.78 -23.69 5.48
N VAL A 398 9.23 -22.61 6.04
CA VAL A 398 9.74 -22.02 7.27
C VAL A 398 9.57 -22.97 8.46
N ALA A 399 8.41 -23.64 8.56
CA ALA A 399 8.18 -24.65 9.59
C ALA A 399 9.12 -25.86 9.46
N CYS A 400 9.33 -26.38 8.26
CA CYS A 400 10.28 -27.47 8.00
C CYS A 400 11.69 -27.11 8.47
N ARG A 401 12.13 -25.85 8.27
CA ARG A 401 13.42 -25.36 8.78
C ARG A 401 13.46 -25.31 10.30
N ALA A 402 12.43 -24.73 10.93
CA ALA A 402 12.33 -24.63 12.38
C ALA A 402 12.35 -26.01 13.07
N HIS A 403 11.68 -27.00 12.47
CA HIS A 403 11.60 -28.37 12.96
C HIS A 403 12.66 -29.32 12.36
N LYS A 404 13.62 -28.78 11.60
CA LYS A 404 14.75 -29.53 11.00
C LYS A 404 14.32 -30.70 10.09
N ASN A 405 13.15 -30.61 9.46
CA ASN A 405 12.67 -31.59 8.47
C ASN A 405 13.21 -31.22 7.07
N VAL A 406 14.41 -31.71 6.75
CA VAL A 406 15.12 -31.39 5.51
C VAL A 406 14.42 -31.97 4.28
N GLU A 407 13.87 -33.18 4.37
CA GLU A 407 13.26 -33.90 3.26
C GLU A 407 11.98 -33.21 2.78
N MET A 408 11.09 -32.85 3.71
CA MET A 408 9.90 -32.05 3.39
C MET A 408 10.28 -30.64 2.93
N GLY A 409 11.32 -30.04 3.52
CA GLY A 409 11.86 -28.75 3.07
C GLY A 409 12.34 -28.76 1.62
N GLU A 410 13.02 -29.82 1.18
CA GLU A 410 13.45 -30.00 -0.22
C GLU A 410 12.24 -30.10 -1.16
N MET A 411 11.25 -30.91 -0.80
CA MET A 411 10.01 -31.07 -1.57
C MET A 411 9.28 -29.75 -1.76
N VAL A 412 9.04 -29.02 -0.66
CA VAL A 412 8.32 -27.74 -0.66
C VAL A 412 9.08 -26.69 -1.49
N ALA A 413 10.41 -26.61 -1.37
CA ALA A 413 11.21 -25.68 -2.16
C ALA A 413 11.08 -25.95 -3.67
N LYS A 414 11.02 -27.23 -4.09
CA LYS A 414 10.78 -27.60 -5.50
C LYS A 414 9.40 -27.21 -5.97
N GLU A 415 8.35 -27.39 -5.16
CA GLU A 415 6.99 -26.94 -5.51
C GLU A 415 6.91 -25.42 -5.67
N MET A 416 7.57 -24.65 -4.80
CA MET A 416 7.66 -23.19 -4.95
C MET A 416 8.33 -22.78 -6.27
N LEU A 417 9.41 -23.45 -6.66
CA LEU A 417 10.14 -23.16 -7.90
C LEU A 417 9.35 -23.55 -9.16
N LYS A 418 8.42 -24.52 -9.07
CA LYS A 418 7.47 -24.79 -10.17
C LYS A 418 6.46 -23.65 -10.35
N LEU A 419 6.09 -22.96 -9.27
CA LEU A 419 5.16 -21.83 -9.30
C LEU A 419 5.84 -20.52 -9.72
N ASP A 420 7.02 -20.27 -9.19
CA ASP A 420 7.86 -19.11 -9.49
C ASP A 420 9.33 -19.57 -9.61
N PRO A 421 9.81 -19.82 -10.84
CA PRO A 421 11.19 -20.24 -11.09
C PRO A 421 12.24 -19.23 -10.60
N ASN A 422 11.86 -17.96 -10.46
CA ASN A 422 12.76 -16.88 -10.05
C ASN A 422 12.69 -16.60 -8.54
N HIS A 423 11.99 -17.43 -7.77
CA HIS A 423 11.79 -17.20 -6.35
C HIS A 423 13.10 -17.38 -5.55
N CYS A 424 13.78 -16.26 -5.27
CA CYS A 424 15.07 -16.25 -4.57
C CYS A 424 15.07 -17.03 -3.25
N GLY A 425 14.02 -16.88 -2.43
CA GLY A 425 13.91 -17.56 -1.15
C GLY A 425 13.83 -19.09 -1.25
N ALA A 426 13.26 -19.61 -2.34
CA ALA A 426 13.13 -21.05 -2.57
C ALA A 426 14.43 -21.67 -3.10
N HIS A 427 15.20 -20.92 -3.91
CA HIS A 427 16.56 -21.32 -4.29
C HIS A 427 17.51 -21.36 -3.08
N VAL A 428 17.52 -20.32 -2.24
CA VAL A 428 18.35 -20.27 -1.02
C VAL A 428 17.93 -21.36 -0.03
N SER A 429 16.63 -21.45 0.24
CA SER A 429 15.85 -22.69 0.36
C SER A 429 16.61 -24.00 0.20
N LEU A 430 16.55 -24.43 -1.06
CA LEU A 430 17.01 -25.68 -1.60
C LEU A 430 18.53 -25.84 -1.49
N SER A 431 19.28 -24.78 -1.76
CA SER A 431 20.75 -24.76 -1.62
C SER A 431 21.17 -25.09 -0.18
N ASN A 432 20.52 -24.51 0.83
CA ASN A 432 20.81 -24.80 2.23
C ASN A 432 20.43 -26.22 2.64
N ALA A 433 19.34 -26.77 2.08
CA ALA A 433 18.95 -28.16 2.30
C ALA A 433 19.99 -29.13 1.73
N TYR A 434 20.46 -28.90 0.50
CA TYR A 434 21.52 -29.69 -0.13
C TYR A 434 22.85 -29.60 0.61
N ALA A 435 23.23 -28.40 1.08
CA ALA A 435 24.43 -28.22 1.89
C ALA A 435 24.34 -29.02 3.21
N SER A 436 23.19 -28.98 3.88
CA SER A 436 22.96 -29.71 5.13
C SER A 436 23.00 -31.24 4.93
N ALA A 437 22.65 -31.72 3.74
CA ALA A 437 22.72 -33.12 3.34
C ALA A 437 24.07 -33.52 2.70
N GLY A 438 25.06 -32.62 2.64
CA GLY A 438 26.37 -32.87 2.03
C GLY A 438 26.38 -33.01 0.50
N ARG A 439 25.30 -32.62 -0.19
CA ARG A 439 25.13 -32.77 -1.65
C ARG A 439 25.67 -31.55 -2.41
N TRP A 440 26.98 -31.34 -2.38
CA TRP A 440 27.63 -30.12 -2.90
C TRP A 440 27.45 -29.88 -4.40
N SER A 441 27.41 -30.92 -5.22
CA SER A 441 27.15 -30.78 -6.66
C SER A 441 25.81 -30.10 -6.95
N GLN A 442 24.78 -30.39 -6.15
CA GLN A 442 23.46 -29.77 -6.27
C GLN A 442 23.45 -28.34 -5.71
N VAL A 443 24.25 -28.07 -4.67
CA VAL A 443 24.46 -26.70 -4.16
C VAL A 443 25.02 -25.80 -5.27
N ASP A 444 26.04 -26.26 -5.98
CA ASP A 444 26.68 -25.52 -7.07
C ASP A 444 25.72 -25.31 -8.24
N GLN A 445 24.94 -26.34 -8.60
CA GLN A 445 23.91 -26.22 -9.64
C GLN A 445 22.89 -25.13 -9.32
N VAL A 446 22.35 -25.11 -8.09
CA VAL A 446 21.36 -24.10 -7.67
C VAL A 446 22.00 -22.70 -7.66
N ARG A 447 23.21 -22.55 -7.12
CA ARG A 447 23.90 -21.26 -7.04
C ARG A 447 24.28 -20.70 -8.42
N ASN A 448 24.71 -21.55 -9.36
CA ASN A 448 25.01 -21.14 -10.72
C ASN A 448 23.73 -20.76 -11.47
N SER A 449 22.66 -21.55 -11.33
CA SER A 449 21.35 -21.20 -11.90
C SER A 449 20.84 -19.84 -11.39
N MET A 450 21.01 -19.52 -10.10
CA MET A 450 20.67 -18.19 -9.57
C MET A 450 21.48 -17.07 -10.22
N LYS A 451 22.79 -17.28 -10.48
CA LYS A 451 23.65 -16.30 -11.16
C LYS A 451 23.23 -16.09 -12.62
N ASP A 452 22.99 -17.18 -13.35
CA ASP A 452 22.62 -17.16 -14.76
C ASP A 452 21.27 -16.45 -14.99
N GLN A 453 20.33 -16.62 -14.05
CA GLN A 453 19.02 -15.97 -14.08
C GLN A 453 19.02 -14.54 -13.48
N GLY A 454 20.16 -14.05 -12.98
CA GLY A 454 20.28 -12.73 -12.36
C GLY A 454 19.51 -12.58 -11.05
N ILE A 455 19.19 -13.69 -10.37
CA ILE A 455 18.40 -13.71 -9.13
C ILE A 455 19.26 -13.19 -7.98
N LYS A 456 18.92 -12.00 -7.49
CA LYS A 456 19.60 -11.38 -6.34
C LYS A 456 18.74 -11.44 -5.09
N LYS A 457 19.37 -11.75 -3.95
CA LYS A 457 18.73 -11.68 -2.64
C LYS A 457 18.47 -10.21 -2.29
N PRO A 458 17.25 -9.82 -1.92
CA PRO A 458 17.01 -8.47 -1.43
C PRO A 458 17.82 -8.24 -0.14
N PRO A 459 18.50 -7.10 -0.01
CA PRO A 459 19.26 -6.80 1.20
C PRO A 459 18.31 -6.70 2.40
N GLY A 460 18.74 -7.22 3.54
CA GLY A 460 18.07 -6.94 4.80
C GLY A 460 18.32 -5.50 5.19
N SER A 461 17.26 -4.74 5.44
CA SER A 461 17.33 -3.36 5.92
C SER A 461 16.52 -3.18 7.21
N SER A 462 17.07 -2.38 8.12
CA SER A 462 16.44 -2.03 9.39
C SER A 462 16.28 -0.52 9.50
N LEU A 463 15.08 -0.07 9.83
CA LEU A 463 14.75 1.33 10.02
C LEU A 463 14.67 1.65 11.51
N ILE A 464 15.18 2.80 11.92
CA ILE A 464 15.06 3.34 13.28
C ILE A 464 14.74 4.84 13.21
N GLU A 465 13.77 5.28 13.99
CA GLU A 465 13.45 6.71 14.14
C GLU A 465 14.13 7.28 15.38
N LEU A 466 14.85 8.41 15.22
CA LEU A 466 15.35 9.22 16.32
C LEU A 466 15.14 10.71 16.02
N ASN A 467 14.56 11.44 16.97
CA ASN A 467 14.33 12.89 16.88
C ASN A 467 13.57 13.29 15.59
N GLY A 468 12.56 12.49 15.20
CA GLY A 468 11.77 12.72 13.98
C GLY A 468 12.54 12.55 12.67
N VAL A 469 13.67 11.83 12.67
CA VAL A 469 14.39 11.39 11.46
C VAL A 469 14.48 9.87 11.46
N VAL A 470 14.12 9.25 10.33
CA VAL A 470 14.25 7.80 10.14
C VAL A 470 15.56 7.51 9.42
N TYR A 471 16.35 6.61 10.00
CA TYR A 471 17.62 6.13 9.50
C TYR A 471 17.44 4.69 9.00
N GLU A 472 17.98 4.39 7.82
CA GLU A 472 18.02 3.04 7.27
C GLU A 472 19.42 2.46 7.38
N PHE A 473 19.52 1.24 7.88
CA PHE A 473 20.76 0.48 7.95
C PHE A 473 20.67 -0.74 7.05
N ILE A 474 21.67 -0.90 6.18
CA ILE A 474 21.85 -2.07 5.33
C ILE A 474 23.21 -2.68 5.68
N ALA A 475 23.27 -4.00 5.80
CA ALA A 475 24.52 -4.69 6.09
C ALA A 475 25.59 -4.36 5.02
N GLY A 476 26.78 -3.96 5.46
CA GLY A 476 27.89 -3.55 4.58
C GLY A 476 27.85 -2.09 4.10
N ASP A 477 26.76 -1.35 4.33
CA ASP A 477 26.71 0.09 4.04
C ASP A 477 27.55 0.87 5.07
N ARG A 478 28.42 1.75 4.56
CA ARG A 478 29.31 2.63 5.35
C ARG A 478 29.02 4.11 5.11
N SER A 479 27.93 4.44 4.42
CA SER A 479 27.55 5.81 4.08
C SER A 479 27.12 6.65 5.30
N HIS A 480 26.79 6.00 6.41
CA HIS A 480 26.27 6.69 7.59
C HIS A 480 27.37 7.58 8.25
N PRO A 481 27.08 8.85 8.60
CA PRO A 481 28.08 9.76 9.17
C PRO A 481 28.70 9.31 10.50
N GLN A 482 28.00 8.46 11.26
CA GLN A 482 28.47 7.90 12.53
C GLN A 482 28.99 6.46 12.42
N THR A 483 29.33 5.96 11.21
CA THR A 483 29.73 4.56 10.99
C THR A 483 30.83 4.09 11.95
N GLU A 484 31.87 4.90 12.19
CA GLU A 484 32.95 4.54 13.12
C GLU A 484 32.46 4.31 14.55
N LYS A 485 31.61 5.21 15.07
CA LYS A 485 31.02 5.07 16.42
C LYS A 485 30.11 3.86 16.52
N ILE A 486 29.34 3.58 15.47
CA ILE A 486 28.46 2.41 15.39
C ILE A 486 29.29 1.13 15.44
N ASN A 487 30.39 1.05 14.70
CA ASN A 487 31.27 -0.11 14.72
C ASN A 487 31.90 -0.35 16.10
N LEU A 488 32.37 0.72 16.77
CA LEU A 488 32.89 0.61 18.14
C LEU A 488 31.83 0.07 19.12
N MET A 489 30.57 0.50 18.98
CA MET A 489 29.48 -0.02 19.79
C MET A 489 29.11 -1.46 19.42
N LEU A 490 29.22 -1.86 18.15
CA LEU A 490 29.05 -3.25 17.75
C LEU A 490 30.13 -4.15 18.37
N ASP A 491 31.38 -3.70 18.41
CA ASP A 491 32.48 -4.42 19.04
C ASP A 491 32.22 -4.61 20.54
N GLU A 492 31.73 -3.56 21.23
CA GLU A 492 31.34 -3.65 22.63
C GLU A 492 30.14 -4.58 22.86
N ILE A 493 29.12 -4.51 22.01
CA ILE A 493 27.98 -5.46 22.04
C ILE A 493 28.49 -6.89 21.86
N ALA A 494 29.35 -7.16 20.87
CA ALA A 494 29.88 -8.48 20.60
C ALA A 494 30.68 -9.02 21.80
N ARG A 495 31.54 -8.18 22.40
CA ARG A 495 32.31 -8.51 23.59
C ARG A 495 31.41 -8.87 24.78
N LEU A 496 30.39 -8.06 25.06
CA LEU A 496 29.46 -8.30 26.18
C LEU A 496 28.56 -9.52 25.93
N LEU A 497 28.14 -9.75 24.69
CA LEU A 497 27.41 -10.96 24.30
C LEU A 497 28.25 -12.22 24.54
N SER A 498 29.53 -12.20 24.18
CA SER A 498 30.46 -13.31 24.43
C SER A 498 30.60 -13.62 25.93
N ILE A 499 30.69 -12.59 26.78
CA ILE A 499 30.77 -12.74 28.24
C ILE A 499 29.50 -13.40 28.82
N GLU A 500 28.32 -13.03 28.30
CA GLU A 500 27.04 -13.64 28.69
C GLU A 500 26.80 -15.02 28.04
N GLY A 501 27.76 -15.54 27.28
CA GLY A 501 27.70 -16.88 26.69
C GLY A 501 26.90 -16.97 25.38
N HIS A 502 26.69 -15.87 24.67
CA HIS A 502 26.09 -15.90 23.32
C HIS A 502 27.03 -16.63 22.36
N VAL A 503 26.54 -17.71 21.75
CA VAL A 503 27.24 -18.42 20.68
C VAL A 503 26.55 -18.08 19.35
N PRO A 504 27.24 -17.41 18.41
CA PRO A 504 26.66 -17.09 17.11
C PRO A 504 26.20 -18.33 16.36
N THR A 505 24.98 -18.31 15.81
CA THR A 505 24.49 -19.42 14.98
C THR A 505 25.07 -19.33 13.57
N ILE A 506 26.19 -20.00 13.34
CA ILE A 506 26.94 -19.98 12.06
C ILE A 506 26.29 -20.87 10.97
N LYS A 507 25.33 -21.74 11.34
CA LYS A 507 24.64 -22.67 10.42
C LYS A 507 23.80 -21.91 9.38
N GLY A 508 24.19 -21.98 8.11
CA GLY A 508 23.47 -21.39 6.98
C GLY A 508 24.18 -20.23 6.26
N ILE A 509 25.38 -19.84 6.71
CA ILE A 509 26.28 -18.95 5.95
C ILE A 509 27.18 -19.81 5.07
N SER A 510 27.54 -19.31 3.87
CA SER A 510 28.35 -20.08 2.90
C SER A 510 29.57 -20.70 3.56
N PHE A 511 29.80 -21.99 3.34
CA PHE A 511 30.95 -22.71 3.89
C PHE A 511 32.30 -22.24 3.31
N ASP A 512 32.29 -21.43 2.25
CA ASP A 512 33.46 -20.87 1.56
C ASP A 512 34.15 -19.72 2.32
N ILE A 513 33.66 -19.39 3.51
CA ILE A 513 34.08 -18.27 4.35
C ILE A 513 34.50 -18.85 5.71
N ASN A 514 35.60 -18.38 6.30
CA ASN A 514 36.08 -18.94 7.57
C ASN A 514 35.12 -18.58 8.73
N GLU A 515 35.21 -19.26 9.88
CA GLU A 515 34.26 -19.04 10.99
C GLU A 515 34.26 -17.59 11.50
N GLU A 516 35.43 -16.95 11.52
CA GLU A 516 35.63 -15.56 11.96
C GLU A 516 34.94 -14.55 11.01
N GLU A 517 35.03 -14.75 9.70
CA GLU A 517 34.35 -13.94 8.68
C GLU A 517 32.83 -14.17 8.66
N LYS A 518 32.36 -15.38 9.01
CA LYS A 518 30.93 -15.65 9.21
C LYS A 518 30.39 -14.93 10.44
N GLU A 519 31.13 -14.94 11.54
CA GLU A 519 30.79 -14.19 12.75
C GLU A 519 30.81 -12.67 12.50
N GLN A 520 31.79 -12.19 11.74
CA GLN A 520 31.86 -10.79 11.34
C GLN A 520 30.65 -10.39 10.48
N ALA A 521 30.22 -11.25 9.54
CA ALA A 521 29.01 -11.02 8.75
C ALA A 521 27.73 -10.98 9.63
N LEU A 522 27.63 -11.85 10.65
CA LEU A 522 26.52 -11.86 11.61
C LEU A 522 26.53 -10.64 12.53
N SER A 523 27.69 -10.11 12.89
CA SER A 523 27.83 -8.90 13.71
C SER A 523 27.31 -7.65 12.98
N GLN A 524 27.43 -7.63 11.65
CA GLN A 524 27.05 -6.51 10.79
C GLN A 524 25.62 -6.61 10.24
N HIS A 525 24.77 -7.47 10.81
CA HIS A 525 23.35 -7.48 10.48
C HIS A 525 22.72 -6.11 10.76
N SER A 526 21.85 -5.67 9.86
CA SER A 526 21.19 -4.35 9.91
C SER A 526 20.50 -4.06 11.26
N GLU A 527 19.99 -5.09 11.91
CA GLU A 527 19.33 -5.02 13.21
C GLU A 527 20.31 -4.60 14.30
N LYS A 528 21.50 -5.21 14.34
CA LYS A 528 22.55 -4.90 15.30
C LYS A 528 23.11 -3.50 15.04
N LEU A 529 23.29 -3.11 13.78
CA LEU A 529 23.67 -1.75 13.38
C LEU A 529 22.68 -0.71 13.91
N ALA A 530 21.37 -0.95 13.70
CA ALA A 530 20.31 -0.06 14.18
C ALA A 530 20.24 0.00 15.72
N ILE A 531 20.45 -1.13 16.41
CA ILE A 531 20.53 -1.19 17.88
C ILE A 531 21.74 -0.41 18.40
N ALA A 532 22.93 -0.63 17.83
CA ALA A 532 24.14 0.08 18.20
C ALA A 532 23.96 1.60 18.03
N PHE A 533 23.42 2.03 16.89
CA PHE A 533 23.06 3.43 16.66
C PHE A 533 22.06 3.96 17.69
N GLY A 534 21.02 3.19 18.02
CA GLY A 534 20.05 3.52 19.05
C GLY A 534 20.64 3.64 20.46
N LEU A 535 21.58 2.77 20.82
CA LEU A 535 22.28 2.79 22.11
C LEU A 535 23.19 4.01 22.25
N ILE A 536 23.90 4.39 21.19
CA ILE A 536 24.79 5.56 21.18
C ILE A 536 23.99 6.87 21.32
N ASN A 537 22.85 6.97 20.63
CA ASN A 537 22.14 8.23 20.45
C ASN A 537 20.93 8.42 21.38
N THR A 538 20.64 7.47 22.29
CA THR A 538 19.52 7.59 23.24
C THR A 538 19.96 7.42 24.70
N LYS A 539 19.31 8.15 25.61
CA LYS A 539 19.55 8.04 27.06
C LYS A 539 19.13 6.67 27.61
N PRO A 540 19.83 6.12 28.63
CA PRO A 540 19.44 4.88 29.30
C PRO A 540 17.94 4.79 29.61
N GLY A 541 17.35 3.62 29.37
CA GLY A 541 15.92 3.35 29.59
C GLY A 541 14.97 3.77 28.45
N VAL A 542 15.41 4.60 27.49
CA VAL A 542 14.56 4.93 26.32
C VAL A 542 14.38 3.69 25.43
N PRO A 543 13.14 3.30 25.04
CA PRO A 543 12.95 2.14 24.18
C PRO A 543 13.54 2.34 22.78
N ILE A 544 14.20 1.31 22.25
CA ILE A 544 14.70 1.28 20.88
C ILE A 544 13.65 0.61 20.00
N ARG A 545 13.19 1.29 18.95
CA ARG A 545 12.16 0.78 18.02
C ARG A 545 12.76 0.60 16.64
N ILE A 546 12.64 -0.60 16.08
CA ILE A 546 13.21 -0.95 14.79
C ILE A 546 12.16 -1.63 13.92
N VAL A 547 12.14 -1.32 12.63
CA VAL A 547 11.37 -2.03 11.61
C VAL A 547 12.33 -2.76 10.70
N LYS A 548 12.12 -4.08 10.54
CA LYS A 548 12.90 -4.94 9.65
C LYS A 548 12.05 -5.33 8.44
N ASN A 549 12.64 -5.24 7.23
CA ASN A 549 11.96 -5.62 5.99
C ASN A 549 11.84 -7.15 5.76
N LEU A 550 12.66 -7.93 6.46
CA LEU A 550 12.67 -9.40 6.45
C LEU A 550 12.27 -9.95 7.83
N ARG A 551 12.08 -11.26 7.95
CA ARG A 551 11.96 -11.92 9.25
C ARG A 551 13.32 -11.88 9.96
N VAL A 552 13.31 -11.64 11.28
CA VAL A 552 14.54 -11.63 12.09
C VAL A 552 15.17 -13.03 12.07
N CYS A 553 16.50 -13.15 12.01
CA CYS A 553 17.16 -14.45 12.08
C CYS A 553 17.33 -14.93 13.53
N GLU A 554 17.52 -16.23 13.73
CA GLU A 554 17.65 -16.86 15.05
C GLU A 554 18.81 -16.28 15.88
N ASP A 555 19.96 -16.01 15.27
CA ASP A 555 21.10 -15.36 15.93
C ASP A 555 20.73 -13.96 16.43
N CYS A 556 20.15 -13.13 15.57
CA CYS A 556 19.79 -11.76 15.94
C CYS A 556 18.69 -11.75 17.00
N HIS A 557 17.69 -12.64 16.92
CA HIS A 557 16.66 -12.77 17.96
C HIS A 557 17.29 -13.12 19.32
N SER A 558 18.22 -14.08 19.35
CA SER A 558 18.92 -14.51 20.58
C SER A 558 19.83 -13.41 21.13
N ALA A 559 20.58 -12.75 20.26
CA ALA A 559 21.43 -11.61 20.62
C ALA A 559 20.59 -10.46 21.21
N MET A 560 19.44 -10.12 20.61
CA MET A 560 18.58 -9.05 21.12
C MET A 560 18.02 -9.33 22.51
N LYS A 561 17.70 -10.59 22.83
CA LYS A 561 17.32 -10.98 24.20
C LYS A 561 18.43 -10.57 25.18
N LEU A 562 19.67 -10.97 24.91
CA LEU A 562 20.81 -10.66 25.77
C LEU A 562 21.13 -9.16 25.78
N ILE A 563 21.12 -8.47 24.63
CA ILE A 563 21.33 -7.02 24.58
C ILE A 563 20.29 -6.29 25.45
N SER A 564 19.02 -6.69 25.41
CA SER A 564 17.97 -6.09 26.24
C SER A 564 18.27 -6.19 27.73
N LYS A 565 18.86 -7.32 28.17
CA LYS A 565 19.30 -7.57 29.55
C LYS A 565 20.53 -6.76 29.91
N ILE A 566 21.59 -6.85 29.10
CA ILE A 566 22.91 -6.22 29.35
C ILE A 566 22.80 -4.70 29.41
N PHE A 567 22.07 -4.10 28.47
CA PHE A 567 21.96 -2.64 28.37
C PHE A 567 20.72 -2.07 29.08
N HIS A 568 19.92 -2.93 29.73
CA HIS A 568 18.66 -2.56 30.38
C HIS A 568 17.75 -1.74 29.46
N ARG A 569 17.54 -2.24 28.23
CA ARG A 569 16.73 -1.58 27.21
C ARG A 569 15.58 -2.44 26.76
N LEU A 570 14.40 -1.83 26.69
CA LEU A 570 13.30 -2.37 25.90
C LEU A 570 13.62 -2.18 24.42
N ILE A 571 13.74 -3.27 23.68
CA ILE A 571 13.93 -3.27 22.23
C ILE A 571 12.65 -3.81 21.60
N ILE A 572 12.01 -3.01 20.74
CA ILE A 572 10.79 -3.37 20.03
C ILE A 572 11.15 -3.50 18.56
N ILE A 573 11.03 -4.70 18.00
CA ILE A 573 11.28 -4.95 16.59
C ILE A 573 10.01 -5.45 15.92
N ARG A 574 9.59 -4.75 14.86
CA ARG A 574 8.60 -5.24 13.92
C ARG A 574 9.32 -5.87 12.75
N ASP A 575 9.15 -7.17 12.57
CA ASP A 575 9.62 -7.86 11.37
C ASP A 575 8.47 -8.07 10.38
N ARG A 576 8.69 -8.83 9.30
CA ARG A 576 7.64 -9.09 8.29
C ARG A 576 6.45 -9.89 8.83
N SER A 577 6.61 -10.59 9.95
CA SER A 577 5.60 -11.50 10.52
C SER A 577 4.91 -10.91 11.74
N ARG A 578 5.67 -10.37 12.70
CA ARG A 578 5.16 -9.94 14.00
C ARG A 578 6.04 -8.90 14.69
N PHE A 579 5.58 -8.44 15.84
CA PHE A 579 6.40 -7.73 16.81
C PHE A 579 7.10 -8.70 17.77
N HIS A 580 8.33 -8.34 18.08
CA HIS A 580 9.15 -8.90 19.14
C HIS A 580 9.47 -7.78 20.13
N HIS A 581 9.06 -7.97 21.38
CA HIS A 581 9.38 -7.05 22.47
C HIS A 581 10.42 -7.73 23.36
N PHE A 582 11.67 -7.30 23.24
CA PHE A 582 12.79 -7.82 24.02
C PHE A 582 12.97 -7.00 25.28
N LYS A 583 12.89 -7.67 26.42
CA LYS A 583 13.03 -7.05 27.73
C LYS A 583 13.65 -8.05 28.70
N ASP A 584 14.67 -7.61 29.43
CA ASP A 584 15.30 -8.35 30.53
C ASP A 584 15.70 -9.80 30.15
N GLY A 585 16.18 -10.02 28.93
CA GLY A 585 16.63 -11.36 28.48
C GLY A 585 15.53 -12.22 27.85
N SER A 586 14.30 -11.71 27.76
CA SER A 586 13.15 -12.43 27.23
C SER A 586 12.55 -11.72 26.01
N CYS A 587 11.78 -12.46 25.20
CA CYS A 587 11.01 -11.91 24.08
C CYS A 587 9.52 -12.22 24.28
N SER A 588 8.64 -11.29 23.90
CA SER A 588 7.18 -11.47 23.95
C SER A 588 6.66 -12.67 23.14
N CYS A 589 7.43 -13.17 22.17
CA CYS A 589 7.06 -14.38 21.42
C CYS A 589 7.27 -15.68 22.20
N LYS A 590 7.97 -15.66 23.35
CA LYS A 590 8.31 -16.85 24.16
C LYS A 590 9.03 -17.94 23.36
N ASP A 591 9.87 -17.53 22.42
CA ASP A 591 10.57 -18.40 21.47
C ASP A 591 9.64 -19.25 20.58
N TYR A 592 8.35 -18.89 20.52
CA TYR A 592 7.35 -19.44 19.60
C TYR A 592 7.08 -18.43 18.47
N TRP A 593 7.91 -18.45 17.42
CA TRP A 593 7.84 -17.46 16.35
C TRP A 593 8.17 -18.01 14.96
#